data_AF-A0A225UFC4-F1
#
_entry.id   AF-A0A225UFC4-F1
#
_cell.length_a   1.000
_cell.length_b   1.000
_cell.length_c   1.000
_cell.angle_alpha   90.00
_cell.angle_beta   90.00
_cell.angle_gamma   90.00
#
_symmetry.space_group_name_H-M   'P 1'
#
loop_
_entity.id
_entity.type
_entity.pdbx_description
1 polymer ?
#
loop_
_entity_poly.entity_id
_entity_poly.type
_entity_poly.pdbx_seq_one_letter_code
_entity_poly.pdbx_strand_id
1 'polypeptide(L)' 'MTEGRTRIKITLAGAYVYYFDAWVGDLTGQEAILGMDFMVPAGIRLDLADGSLCLPDERKLETDHVRPTR' A
#
# COMPACT_ATOMS: atom_id res chain seq x y z
N MET A 1 -6.93 20.66 13.78
CA MET A 1 -6.12 19.64 14.46
C MET A 1 -4.76 19.68 13.82
N THR A 2 -3.68 19.86 14.58
CA THR A 2 -2.32 19.78 14.04
C THR A 2 -2.08 18.34 13.64
N GLU A 3 -2.27 18.09 12.37
CA GLU A 3 -2.17 16.79 11.74
C GLU A 3 -0.68 16.41 11.76
N GLY A 4 -0.28 15.66 12.80
CA GLY A 4 1.10 15.29 13.03
C GLY A 4 1.53 14.28 11.99
N ARG A 5 2.37 14.71 11.04
CA ARG A 5 3.06 13.78 10.14
C ARG A 5 4.17 13.08 10.90
N THR A 6 4.26 11.76 10.76
CA THR A 6 5.32 10.96 11.35
C THR A 6 6.03 10.14 10.28
N ARG A 7 7.35 10.03 10.38
CA ARG A 7 8.15 9.21 9.47
C ARG A 7 8.00 7.74 9.85
N ILE A 8 7.42 6.93 8.99
CA ILE A 8 7.27 5.48 9.17
C ILE A 8 8.15 4.70 8.20
N LYS A 9 8.48 3.46 8.59
CA LYS A 9 9.14 2.47 7.73
C LYS A 9 8.12 1.44 7.26
N ILE A 10 7.95 1.29 5.96
CA ILE A 10 7.08 0.29 5.34
C ILE A 10 7.96 -0.78 4.72
N THR A 11 7.68 -2.05 5.01
CA THR A 11 8.39 -3.19 4.40
C THR A 11 7.40 -4.02 3.59
N LEU A 12 7.64 -4.17 2.28
CA LEU A 12 6.80 -4.97 1.39
C LEU A 12 7.54 -6.23 0.94
N ALA A 13 6.82 -7.36 0.95
CA ALA A 13 7.30 -8.68 0.54
C ALA A 13 8.65 -9.11 1.16
N GLY A 14 9.03 -8.52 2.31
CA GLY A 14 10.31 -8.77 2.97
C GLY A 14 11.57 -8.24 2.25
N ALA A 15 11.43 -7.64 1.06
CA ALA A 15 12.55 -7.21 0.22
C ALA A 15 12.61 -5.69 0.01
N TYR A 16 11.45 -5.01 0.03
CA TYR A 16 11.36 -3.58 -0.27
C TYR A 16 11.14 -2.78 1.00
N VAL A 17 12.02 -1.82 1.27
CA VAL A 17 11.92 -0.94 2.45
C VAL A 17 11.77 0.50 1.98
N TYR A 18 10.71 1.15 2.44
CA TYR A 18 10.38 2.53 2.12
C TYR A 18 10.22 3.35 3.40
N TYR A 19 10.55 4.64 3.30
CA TYR A 19 10.36 5.60 4.38
C TYR A 19 9.42 6.70 3.91
N PHE A 20 8.34 6.94 4.65
CA PHE A 20 7.30 7.88 4.24
C PHE A 20 6.79 8.70 5.43
N ASP A 21 6.41 9.94 5.18
CA ASP A 21 5.74 10.78 6.19
C ASP A 21 4.24 10.48 6.13
N ALA A 22 3.73 9.73 7.11
CA ALA A 22 2.34 9.33 7.20
C ALA A 22 1.55 10.23 8.13
N TRP A 23 0.28 10.43 7.80
CA TRP A 23 -0.70 11.02 8.72
C TRP A 23 -1.11 9.99 9.76
N VAL A 24 -1.18 10.42 11.02
CA VAL A 24 -1.68 9.57 12.11
C VAL A 24 -3.10 9.99 12.44
N GLY A 25 -4.02 9.04 12.35
CA GLY A 25 -5.43 9.24 12.64
C GLY A 25 -6.13 7.90 12.91
N ASP A 26 -7.37 7.98 13.39
CA ASP A 26 -8.21 6.80 13.55
C ASP A 26 -8.69 6.30 12.19
N LEU A 27 -8.53 5.01 11.93
CA LEU A 27 -8.92 4.34 10.69
C LEU A 27 -9.95 3.26 11.03
N THR A 28 -11.19 3.44 10.59
CA THR A 28 -12.28 2.51 10.92
C THR A 28 -12.15 1.21 10.14
N GLY A 29 -11.56 0.19 10.78
CA GLY A 29 -11.47 -1.17 10.25
C GLY A 29 -10.29 -1.42 9.30
N GLN A 30 -9.31 -0.52 9.26
CA GLN A 30 -8.07 -0.68 8.51
C GLN A 30 -6.89 -0.29 9.40
N GLU A 31 -5.78 -1.01 9.31
CA GLU A 31 -4.56 -0.66 10.06
C GLU A 31 -3.76 0.46 9.40
N ALA A 32 -3.82 0.55 8.07
CA ALA A 32 -3.17 1.59 7.28
C ALA A 32 -3.84 1.73 5.91
N ILE A 33 -3.76 2.92 5.33
CA ILE A 33 -4.15 3.20 3.95
C ILE A 33 -2.91 3.68 3.20
N LEU A 34 -2.54 2.98 2.13
CA LEU A 34 -1.45 3.39 1.24
C LEU A 34 -2.04 4.19 0.07
N GLY A 35 -1.75 5.49 0.04
CA GLY A 35 -2.19 6.39 -1.02
C GLY A 35 -1.32 6.31 -2.28
N MET A 36 -1.76 7.03 -3.32
CA MET A 36 -1.01 7.16 -4.58
C MET A 36 0.35 7.83 -4.39
N ASP A 37 0.47 8.70 -3.39
CA ASP A 37 1.71 9.36 -2.98
C ASP A 37 2.79 8.37 -2.53
N PHE A 38 2.38 7.22 -1.96
CA PHE A 38 3.27 6.10 -1.70
C PHE A 38 3.41 5.19 -2.93
N MET A 39 2.30 4.80 -3.56
CA MET A 39 2.31 3.77 -4.62
C MET A 39 3.09 4.20 -5.87
N VAL A 40 2.96 5.46 -6.31
CA VAL A 40 3.61 5.94 -7.55
C VAL A 40 5.13 6.01 -7.42
N PRO A 41 5.73 6.64 -6.38
CA PRO A 41 7.18 6.63 -6.21
C PRO A 41 7.74 5.25 -5.88
N ALA A 42 6.98 4.40 -5.20
CA ALA A 42 7.36 3.02 -4.91
C ALA A 42 7.30 2.10 -6.15
N GLY A 43 6.80 2.60 -7.30
CA GLY A 43 6.67 1.82 -8.53
C GLY A 43 5.65 0.69 -8.45
N ILE A 44 4.71 0.75 -7.49
CA ILE A 44 3.67 -0.26 -7.29
C ILE A 44 2.53 0.03 -8.27
N ARG A 45 2.12 -0.99 -9.02
CA ARG A 45 1.02 -0.90 -9.99
C ARG A 45 -0.18 -1.70 -9.48
N LEU A 46 -1.37 -1.16 -9.64
CA LEU A 46 -2.62 -1.88 -9.37
C LEU A 46 -3.08 -2.55 -10.67
N ASP A 47 -3.14 -3.88 -10.67
CA ASP A 47 -3.75 -4.67 -11.73
C ASP A 47 -5.24 -4.83 -11.41
N LEU A 48 -6.09 -4.12 -12.15
CA LEU A 48 -7.54 -4.12 -11.94
C LEU A 48 -8.20 -5.39 -12.47
N ALA A 49 -7.56 -6.14 -13.37
CA ALA A 49 -8.13 -7.38 -13.90
C ALA A 49 -8.07 -8.48 -12.84
N ASP A 50 -6.92 -8.58 -12.17
CA ASP A 50 -6.68 -9.61 -11.14
C ASP A 50 -6.93 -9.08 -9.71
N GLY A 51 -7.16 -7.77 -9.55
CA GLY A 51 -7.20 -7.09 -8.25
C GLY A 51 -5.95 -7.33 -7.42
N SER A 52 -4.78 -7.25 -8.05
CA SER A 52 -3.49 -7.49 -7.41
C SER A 52 -2.61 -6.26 -7.47
N LEU A 53 -1.63 -6.19 -6.57
CA LEU A 53 -0.59 -5.16 -6.59
C LEU A 53 0.69 -5.74 -7.20
N CYS A 54 1.16 -5.18 -8.30
CA CYS A 54 2.44 -5.52 -8.90
C CYS A 54 3.53 -4.63 -8.30
N LEU A 55 4.51 -5.24 -7.67
CA LEU A 55 5.73 -4.57 -7.22
C LEU A 55 6.61 -4.17 -8.41
N PRO A 56 7.63 -3.31 -8.20
CA PRO A 56 8.54 -2.89 -9.26
C PRO A 56 9.25 -4.01 -10.01
N ASP A 57 9.42 -5.17 -9.38
CA ASP A 57 10.00 -6.39 -9.94
C ASP A 57 8.96 -7.38 -10.49
N GLU A 58 7.74 -6.89 -10.75
CA GLU A 58 6.62 -7.67 -11.31
C GLU A 58 6.08 -8.77 -10.39
N ARG A 59 6.43 -8.76 -9.09
CA ARG A 59 5.80 -9.64 -8.09
C ARG A 59 4.38 -9.17 -7.81
N LYS A 60 3.42 -10.07 -7.94
CA LYS A 60 2.02 -9.81 -7.56
C LYS A 60 1.83 -10.09 -6.08
N LEU A 61 1.30 -9.12 -5.36
CA LEU A 61 0.68 -9.30 -4.05
C LEU A 61 -0.82 -9.41 -4.29
N GLU A 62 -1.41 -10.51 -3.86
CA GLU A 62 -2.86 -10.67 -3.86
C GLU A 62 -3.46 -9.67 -2.87
N THR A 63 -4.53 -8.99 -3.28
CA THR A 63 -5.33 -8.20 -2.35
C THR A 63 -6.56 -9.03 -2.00
N ASP A 64 -6.90 -9.12 -0.71
CA ASP A 64 -8.01 -9.94 -0.19
C ASP A 64 -9.42 -9.48 -0.65
N HIS A 65 -9.53 -8.62 -1.67
CA HIS A 65 -10.78 -7.98 -2.09
C HIS A 65 -11.38 -8.45 -3.42
N VAL A 66 -10.77 -9.41 -4.13
CA VAL A 66 -11.43 -10.05 -5.28
C VAL A 66 -12.08 -11.34 -4.83
N ARG A 67 -13.40 -11.31 -4.62
CA ARG A 67 -14.19 -12.54 -4.61
C ARG A 67 -14.14 -13.14 -6.02
N PRO A 68 -13.65 -14.37 -6.23
CA PRO A 68 -13.71 -14.99 -7.54
C PRO A 68 -15.18 -15.24 -7.88
N THR A 69 -15.74 -14.45 -8.79
CA THR A 69 -17.01 -14.79 -9.44
C THR A 69 -16.73 -15.94 -10.40
N ARG A 70 -17.12 -17.13 -9.96
CA ARG A 70 -17.30 -18.30 -10.82
C ARG A 70 -18.40 -18.06 -11.83
#